data_AF-A0A1B6LCW4-F1
#
_entry.id   AF-A0A1B6LCW4-F1
#
_cell.length_a   1.000
_cell.length_b   1.000
_cell.length_c   1.000
_cell.angle_alpha   90.00
_cell.angle_beta   90.00
_cell.angle_gamma   90.00
#
_symmetry.space_group_name_H-M   'P 1'
#
loop_
_entity.id
_entity.type
_entity.pdbx_description
1 polymer ?
#
loop_
_entity_poly.entity_id
_entity_poly.type
_entity_poly.pdbx_seq_one_letter_code
_entity_poly.pdbx_strand_id
1 'polypeptide(L)'
;AENSSLLVMGDINIDSLNPDRKSAKLTETLASHNVYRINLPPTRIQQYITAAGPQKSETSIDCVCSNMNSEEIAIRVVKSGLSDHTAQICSVNVEHTIQQPPTVYQRSIQT
;
A
#
# COMPACT_ATOMS: atom_id res chain seq x y z
N ALA A 1 -3.97 16.25 14.09
CA ALA A 1 -4.40 15.27 13.08
C ALA A 1 -3.57 14.01 13.33
N GLU A 2 -3.95 13.25 14.34
CA GLU A 2 -3.29 12.00 14.73
C GLU A 2 -4.43 10.98 14.85
N ASN A 3 -4.34 9.82 14.19
CA ASN A 3 -5.36 8.76 14.03
C ASN A 3 -6.25 8.74 12.77
N SER A 4 -5.86 9.37 11.65
CA SER A 4 -6.49 9.00 10.36
C SER A 4 -5.84 7.75 9.78
N SER A 5 -6.65 6.85 9.22
CA SER A 5 -6.18 5.72 8.41
C SER A 5 -5.32 6.23 7.24
N LEU A 6 -4.09 5.71 7.12
CA LEU A 6 -3.08 6.13 6.16
C LEU A 6 -2.67 4.93 5.30
N LEU A 7 -2.64 5.14 3.99
CA LEU A 7 -2.08 4.21 3.01
C LEU A 7 -1.14 5.01 2.09
N VAL A 8 0.10 4.55 1.97
CA VAL A 8 1.11 5.12 1.06
C VAL A 8 1.53 4.03 0.09
N MET A 9 1.54 4.34 -1.21
CA MET A 9 1.93 3.40 -2.26
C MET A 9 2.85 4.08 -3.28
N GLY A 10 3.80 3.33 -3.84
CA GLY A 10 4.63 3.80 -4.95
C GLY A 10 5.97 3.10 -5.08
N ASP A 11 6.70 3.41 -6.15
CA ASP A 11 8.08 2.94 -6.38
C ASP A 11 9.06 3.76 -5.53
N ILE A 12 9.76 3.08 -4.61
CA ILE A 12 10.74 3.70 -3.72
C ILE A 12 12.18 3.21 -3.98
N ASN A 13 12.38 2.29 -4.94
CA ASN A 13 13.68 1.73 -5.27
C ASN A 13 14.45 1.12 -4.06
N ILE A 14 13.73 0.55 -3.09
CA ILE A 14 14.29 -0.14 -1.92
C ILE A 14 13.72 -1.56 -1.87
N ASP A 15 14.57 -2.56 -2.10
CA ASP A 15 14.17 -3.96 -2.20
C ASP A 15 13.77 -4.55 -0.83
N SER A 16 12.55 -5.07 -0.72
CA SER A 16 12.10 -5.78 0.48
C SER A 16 12.39 -7.29 0.46
N LEU A 17 12.77 -7.87 -0.69
CA LEU A 17 13.10 -9.30 -0.78
C LEU A 17 14.50 -9.59 -0.22
N ASN A 18 15.44 -8.66 -0.42
CA ASN A 18 16.81 -8.74 0.07
C ASN A 18 17.13 -7.50 0.92
N PRO A 19 16.72 -7.48 2.21
CA PRO A 19 16.84 -6.30 3.05
C PRO A 19 18.30 -5.86 3.23
N ASP A 20 18.52 -4.55 3.13
CA ASP A 20 19.81 -3.90 3.33
C ASP A 20 19.73 -2.76 4.36
N ARG A 21 20.82 -1.97 4.48
CA ARG A 21 20.84 -0.81 5.38
C ARG A 21 19.79 0.24 5.03
N LYS A 22 19.43 0.42 3.75
CA LYS A 22 18.38 1.36 3.33
C LYS A 22 17.02 0.87 3.79
N SER A 23 16.77 -0.42 3.67
CA SER A 23 15.56 -1.10 4.12
C SER A 23 15.38 -0.95 5.63
N ALA A 24 16.43 -1.17 6.42
CA ALA A 24 16.41 -0.96 7.88
C ALA A 24 16.06 0.49 8.25
N LYS A 25 16.76 1.46 7.63
CA LYS A 25 16.51 2.89 7.89
C LYS A 25 15.07 3.30 7.51
N LEU A 26 14.53 2.77 6.42
CA LEU A 26 13.16 3.01 6.02
C LEU A 26 12.18 2.45 7.05
N THR A 27 12.38 1.21 7.49
CA THR A 27 11.54 0.57 8.51
C THR A 27 11.53 1.37 9.82
N GLU A 28 12.69 1.81 10.29
CA GLU A 28 12.80 2.66 11.48
C GLU A 28 12.07 4.01 11.31
N THR A 29 12.21 4.63 10.14
CA THR A 29 11.54 5.91 9.84
C THR A 29 10.02 5.73 9.81
N LEU A 30 9.51 4.70 9.16
CA LEU A 30 8.08 4.39 9.12
C LEU A 30 7.54 4.10 10.52
N ALA A 31 8.27 3.29 11.30
CA ALA A 31 7.89 2.92 12.67
C ALA A 31 7.78 4.16 13.58
N SER A 32 8.66 5.16 13.40
CA SER A 32 8.59 6.44 14.12
C SER A 32 7.30 7.23 13.88
N HIS A 33 6.55 6.89 12.82
CA HIS A 33 5.27 7.47 12.45
C HIS A 33 4.08 6.50 12.62
N ASN A 34 4.26 5.39 13.35
CA ASN A 34 3.27 4.32 13.47
C ASN A 34 2.83 3.75 12.10
N VAL A 35 3.74 3.73 11.13
CA VAL A 35 3.52 3.15 9.81
C VAL A 35 4.42 1.93 9.68
N TYR A 36 3.93 0.91 9.01
CA TYR A 36 4.72 -0.26 8.65
C TYR A 36 4.63 -0.52 7.15
N ARG A 37 5.70 -1.05 6.57
CA ARG A 37 5.72 -1.52 5.18
C ARG A 37 5.15 -2.93 5.14
N ILE A 38 4.18 -3.15 4.27
CA ILE A 38 3.58 -4.46 4.05
C ILE A 38 4.50 -5.26 3.10
N ASN A 39 4.73 -6.53 3.43
CA ASN A 39 5.56 -7.41 2.60
C ASN A 39 4.83 -7.74 1.30
N LEU A 40 5.48 -7.45 0.18
CA LEU A 40 4.96 -7.73 -1.16
C LEU A 40 5.77 -8.84 -1.83
N PRO A 41 5.16 -9.64 -2.71
CA PRO A 41 5.90 -10.46 -3.67
C PRO A 41 6.68 -9.56 -4.65
N PRO A 42 7.55 -10.12 -5.52
CA PRO A 42 8.31 -9.34 -6.49
C PRO A 42 7.45 -8.33 -7.26
N THR A 43 7.84 -7.06 -7.21
CA THR A 43 7.12 -5.97 -7.86
C THR A 43 7.76 -5.52 -9.16
N ARG A 44 9.01 -5.92 -9.40
CA ARG A 44 9.72 -5.81 -10.66
C ARG A 44 10.35 -7.14 -11.03
N ILE A 45 10.06 -7.61 -12.24
CA ILE A 45 10.53 -8.87 -12.81
C ILE A 45 11.19 -8.57 -14.15
N GLN A 46 12.52 -8.66 -14.19
CA GLN A 46 13.31 -8.37 -15.38
C GLN A 46 13.90 -9.67 -15.94
N GLN A 47 13.83 -9.83 -17.26
CA GLN A 47 14.49 -10.93 -17.98
C GLN A 47 15.66 -10.38 -18.80
N TYR A 48 16.82 -11.00 -18.64
CA TYR A 48 18.05 -10.62 -19.33
C TYR A 48 18.60 -11.82 -20.11
N ILE A 49 19.16 -11.57 -21.29
CA ILE A 49 19.91 -12.59 -22.02
C ILE A 49 21.39 -12.30 -21.83
N THR A 50 22.11 -13.26 -21.27
CA THR A 50 23.56 -13.18 -21.03
C THR A 50 24.29 -14.26 -21.79
N ALA A 51 25.62 -14.20 -21.85
CA ALA A 51 26.45 -15.26 -22.43
C ALA A 51 26.28 -16.62 -21.71
N ALA A 52 25.81 -16.62 -20.46
CA ALA A 52 25.52 -17.81 -19.67
C ALA A 52 24.09 -18.33 -19.86
N GLY A 53 23.28 -17.70 -20.73
CA GLY A 53 21.88 -18.02 -20.97
C GLY A 53 20.89 -16.99 -20.40
N PRO A 54 19.57 -17.26 -20.48
CA PRO A 54 18.53 -16.40 -19.92
C PRO A 54 18.61 -16.34 -18.39
N GLN A 55 18.57 -15.13 -17.84
CA GLN A 55 18.52 -14.87 -16.41
C GLN A 55 17.27 -14.06 -16.05
N LYS A 56 16.79 -14.25 -14.83
CA LYS A 56 15.62 -13.55 -14.28
C LYS A 56 16.03 -12.86 -12.99
N SER A 57 15.71 -11.57 -12.87
CA SER A 57 15.87 -10.79 -11.65
C SER A 57 14.50 -10.44 -11.10
N GLU A 58 14.31 -10.61 -9.80
CA GLU A 58 13.06 -10.35 -9.10
C GLU A 58 13.36 -9.48 -7.87
N THR A 59 12.77 -8.29 -7.83
CA THR A 59 12.94 -7.33 -6.74
C THR A 59 11.59 -6.78 -6.32
N SER A 60 11.42 -6.48 -5.03
CA SER A 60 10.22 -5.81 -4.50
C SER A 60 10.58 -4.39 -4.10
N ILE A 61 10.55 -3.49 -5.08
CA ILE A 61 11.03 -2.10 -4.94
C ILE A 61 9.90 -1.07 -4.87
N ASP A 62 8.68 -1.50 -5.16
CA ASP A 62 7.47 -0.75 -4.83
C ASP A 62 7.09 -1.01 -3.37
N CYS A 63 6.38 -0.08 -2.75
CA CYS A 63 5.91 -0.20 -1.39
C CYS A 63 4.39 -0.04 -1.29
N VAL A 64 3.84 -0.72 -0.29
CA VAL A 64 2.57 -0.35 0.32
C VAL A 64 2.87 -0.21 1.82
N CYS A 65 2.66 0.98 2.36
CA CYS A 65 2.91 1.28 3.76
C CYS A 65 1.62 1.79 4.40
N SER A 66 1.33 1.38 5.63
CA SER A 66 0.09 1.77 6.32
C SER A 66 0.23 1.78 7.83
N ASN A 67 -0.67 2.51 8.50
CA ASN A 67 -0.92 2.43 9.94
C ASN A 67 -2.20 1.65 10.29
N MET A 68 -2.91 1.10 9.29
CA MET A 68 -4.17 0.38 9.44
C MET A 68 -3.91 -1.07 9.87
N ASN A 69 -4.93 -1.79 10.33
CA ASN A 69 -4.85 -3.23 10.57
C ASN A 69 -4.76 -3.99 9.22
N SER A 70 -4.01 -5.09 9.19
CA SER A 70 -3.93 -6.01 8.05
C SER A 70 -5.28 -6.54 7.58
N GLU A 71 -6.30 -6.61 8.44
CA GLU A 71 -7.66 -7.02 8.07
C GLU A 71 -8.43 -5.94 7.29
N GLU A 72 -8.01 -4.67 7.41
CA GLU A 72 -8.63 -3.53 6.73
C GLU A 72 -8.07 -3.32 5.32
N ILE A 73 -6.96 -3.96 4.96
CA ILE A 73 -6.27 -3.80 3.68
C ILE A 73 -6.05 -5.15 3.02
N ALA A 74 -6.64 -5.33 1.83
CA ALA A 74 -6.31 -6.45 0.96
C ALA A 74 -5.40 -5.98 -0.19
N ILE A 75 -4.26 -6.65 -0.37
CA ILE A 75 -3.28 -6.32 -1.41
C ILE A 75 -3.13 -7.48 -2.38
N ARG A 76 -3.08 -7.16 -3.67
CA ARG A 76 -2.78 -8.11 -4.74
C ARG A 76 -1.74 -7.52 -5.69
N VAL A 77 -0.73 -8.31 -5.97
CA VAL A 77 0.28 -8.01 -7.00
C VAL A 77 -0.04 -8.84 -8.24
N VAL A 78 -0.13 -8.17 -9.39
CA VAL A 78 -0.60 -8.77 -10.64
C VAL A 78 0.39 -8.46 -11.75
N LYS A 79 0.80 -9.48 -12.52
CA LYS A 79 1.62 -9.26 -13.72
C LYS A 79 0.77 -8.55 -14.78
N SER A 80 1.04 -7.27 -15.01
CA SER A 80 0.28 -6.43 -15.95
C SER A 80 0.57 -6.77 -17.42
N GLY A 81 1.80 -7.23 -17.69
CA GLY A 81 2.29 -7.43 -19.06
C GLY A 81 2.63 -6.13 -19.80
N LEU A 82 2.57 -4.98 -19.12
CA LEU A 82 2.81 -3.66 -19.71
C LEU A 82 4.25 -3.16 -19.52
N SER A 83 4.92 -3.60 -18.45
CA SER A 83 6.32 -3.31 -18.16
C SER A 83 6.96 -4.47 -17.39
N ASP A 84 8.22 -4.30 -17.01
CA ASP A 84 8.90 -5.15 -16.04
C ASP A 84 8.36 -4.97 -14.61
N HIS A 85 7.61 -3.90 -14.31
CA HIS A 85 6.88 -3.78 -13.06
C HIS A 85 5.53 -4.53 -13.10
N THR A 86 5.19 -5.13 -11.97
CA THR A 86 3.85 -5.68 -11.70
C THR A 86 2.89 -4.57 -11.28
N ALA A 87 1.61 -4.70 -11.58
CA ALA A 87 0.57 -3.84 -11.03
C ALA A 87 0.27 -4.20 -9.57
N GLN A 88 -0.10 -3.19 -8.78
CA GLN A 88 -0.52 -3.35 -7.40
C GLN A 88 -1.98 -2.91 -7.28
N ILE A 89 -2.79 -3.75 -6.64
CA ILE A 89 -4.20 -3.46 -6.34
C ILE A 89 -4.34 -3.52 -4.82
N CYS A 90 -4.77 -2.40 -4.23
CA CYS A 90 -5.03 -2.28 -2.81
C CYS A 90 -6.51 -1.95 -2.60
N SER A 91 -7.19 -2.82 -1.87
CA SER A 91 -8.59 -2.62 -1.46
C SER A 91 -8.61 -2.28 0.02
N VAL A 92 -9.28 -1.19 0.37
CA VAL A 92 -9.36 -0.70 1.75
C VAL A 92 -10.80 -0.81 2.22
N ASN A 93 -10.99 -1.46 3.36
CA ASN A 93 -12.27 -1.50 4.05
C ASN A 93 -12.33 -0.30 4.99
N VAL A 94 -13.30 0.58 4.78
CA VAL A 94 -13.54 1.76 5.63
C VAL A 94 -14.95 1.67 6.18
N GLU A 95 -15.08 1.69 7.50
CA GLU A 95 -16.38 1.87 8.14
C GLU A 95 -16.89 3.27 7.87
N HIS A 96 -18.03 3.36 7.19
CA HIS A 96 -18.69 4.63 6.94
C HIS A 96 -19.80 4.80 7.95
N THR A 97 -19.62 5.68 8.94
CA THR A 97 -20.74 6.12 9.77
C THR A 97 -21.65 6.97 8.89
N ILE A 98 -22.84 6.47 8.56
CA ILE A 98 -23.87 7.28 7.90
C ILE A 98 -24.25 8.36 8.90
N GLN A 99 -23.83 9.60 8.66
CA GLN A 99 -24.31 10.74 9.43
C GLN A 99 -25.81 10.83 9.18
N GLN A 100 -26.63 10.59 10.21
CA GLN A 100 -28.07 10.79 10.07
C GLN A 100 -28.32 12.27 9.74
N PRO A 101 -29.14 12.59 8.73
CA PRO A 101 -29.46 13.96 8.43
C PRO A 101 -30.05 14.63 9.69
N PRO A 102 -29.70 15.90 9.96
CA PRO A 102 -30.20 16.59 11.14
C PRO A 102 -31.73 16.57 11.14
N THR A 103 -32.33 16.15 12.25
CA THR A 103 -33.78 16.09 12.41
C THR A 103 -34.37 17.50 12.23
N VAL A 104 -35.12 17.72 11.15
CA VAL A 104 -35.81 18.99 10.90
C VAL A 104 -37.08 19.01 11.76
N TYR A 105 -37.09 19.80 12.83
CA TYR A 105 -38.30 20.08 13.59
C TYR A 105 -39.12 21.14 12.86
N GLN A 106 -40.23 20.74 12.23
CA GLN A 106 -41.20 21.68 11.68
C GLN A 106 -42.16 22.13 12.79
N ARG A 107 -42.09 23.41 13.20
CA ARG A 107 -43.10 24.00 14.10
C ARG A 107 -44.35 24.31 13.28
N SER A 108 -45.46 23.63 13.55
CA SER A 108 -46.78 24.03 13.07
C SER A 108 -47.25 25.26 13.86
N ILE A 109 -47.49 26.36 13.15
CA ILE A 109 -48.20 27.51 13.71
C ILE A 109 -49.69 27.20 13.54
N GLN A 110 -50.41 26.99 14.65
CA GLN A 110 -51.87 26.96 14.65
C GLN A 110 -52.37 28.41 14.62
N THR A 111 -53.05 28.78 13.53
CA THR A 111 -53.89 29.99 13.41
C THR A 111 -55.32 29.68 13.79
#